data_AF-A0A8T2S787-F1
#
_entry.id   AF-A0A8T2S787-F1
#
_cell.length_a   1.000
_cell.length_b   1.000
_cell.length_c   1.000
_cell.angle_alpha   90.00
_cell.angle_beta   90.00
_cell.angle_gamma   90.00
#
_symmetry.space_group_name_H-M   'P 1'
#
loop_
_entity.id
_entity.type
_entity.pdbx_description
1 polymer ?
#
loop_
_entity_poly.entity_id
_entity_poly.type
_entity_poly.pdbx_seq_one_letter_code
_entity_poly.pdbx_strand_id
1 'polypeptide(L)'
;MGLSVAFLLITEWNEDTITAALDRAGKIRRTFRNCYAIYSVSSNEANESFLDAYFRSKTFEIAMPPFIPVNDGQMALERMLNLADVHAECKRQGTVSQVDNEREDLVCSNDAFVVAISSIHGLTPHDANTLQQGIGSIEEIMAASKEDILDNTDLSAEKADAVVKFFHDPPFYMNPVPPSTRN
;
A
#
# COMPACT_ATOMS: atom_id res chain seq x y z
N MET A 1 -4.87 -23.41 -6.66
CA MET A 1 -5.14 -22.21 -7.49
C MET A 1 -3.94 -22.01 -8.41
N GLY A 2 -4.15 -21.76 -9.71
CA GLY A 2 -3.06 -21.69 -10.70
C GLY A 2 -2.15 -20.48 -10.51
N LEU A 3 -0.83 -20.71 -10.47
CA LEU A 3 0.23 -19.69 -10.34
C LEU A 3 0.54 -19.01 -11.69
N SER A 4 -0.48 -18.68 -12.47
CA SER A 4 -0.29 -18.00 -13.75
C SER A 4 0.18 -16.57 -13.53
N VAL A 5 1.26 -16.17 -14.21
CA VAL A 5 1.75 -14.79 -14.24
C VAL A 5 1.16 -14.07 -15.45
N ALA A 6 0.64 -12.86 -15.25
CA ALA A 6 0.11 -12.02 -16.31
C ALA A 6 0.90 -10.70 -16.44
N PHE A 7 1.07 -10.23 -17.67
CA PHE A 7 1.77 -8.98 -17.96
C PHE A 7 0.86 -8.07 -18.77
N LEU A 8 0.77 -6.81 -18.37
CA LEU A 8 0.16 -5.73 -19.15
C LEU A 8 1.29 -4.83 -19.66
N LEU A 9 1.48 -4.76 -20.98
CA LEU A 9 2.45 -3.86 -21.59
C LEU A 9 1.77 -2.55 -22.01
N ILE A 10 2.31 -1.43 -21.52
CA ILE A 10 1.87 -0.07 -21.82
C ILE A 10 3.00 0.59 -22.62
N THR A 11 2.93 0.44 -23.95
CA THR A 11 3.96 0.97 -24.86
C THR A 11 3.79 2.46 -25.15
N GLU A 12 2.56 2.96 -25.05
CA GLU A 12 2.19 4.35 -25.30
C GLU A 12 1.24 4.80 -24.19
N TRP A 13 1.52 5.96 -23.62
CA TRP A 13 0.67 6.58 -22.63
C TRP A 13 0.78 8.11 -22.73
N ASN A 14 -0.28 8.79 -22.33
CA ASN A 14 -0.39 10.22 -22.13
C ASN A 14 -1.50 10.48 -21.10
N GLU A 15 -1.73 11.75 -20.74
CA GLU A 15 -2.76 12.10 -19.75
C GLU A 15 -4.18 11.62 -20.13
N ASP A 16 -4.51 11.53 -21.42
CA ASP A 16 -5.82 11.09 -21.90
C ASP A 16 -6.00 9.56 -21.84
N THR A 17 -4.91 8.81 -22.01
CA THR A 17 -4.92 7.34 -22.13
C THR A 17 -4.59 6.63 -20.83
N ILE A 18 -3.99 7.33 -19.86
CA ILE A 18 -3.56 6.73 -18.59
C ILE A 18 -4.74 6.10 -17.83
N THR A 19 -5.88 6.77 -17.76
CA THR A 19 -7.08 6.25 -17.07
C THR A 19 -7.53 4.90 -17.65
N ALA A 20 -7.50 4.75 -18.97
CA ALA A 20 -7.86 3.47 -19.62
C ALA A 20 -6.80 2.38 -19.36
N ALA A 21 -5.52 2.75 -19.28
CA ALA A 21 -4.45 1.82 -18.92
C ALA A 21 -4.58 1.36 -17.46
N LEU A 22 -4.95 2.27 -16.54
CA LEU A 22 -5.17 1.96 -15.13
C LEU A 22 -6.41 1.06 -14.92
N ASP A 23 -7.52 1.31 -15.63
CA ASP A 23 -8.70 0.43 -15.57
C ASP A 23 -8.36 -1.00 -16.06
N ARG A 24 -7.58 -1.13 -17.14
CA ARG A 24 -7.08 -2.43 -17.61
C ARG A 24 -6.17 -3.10 -16.57
N ALA A 25 -5.30 -2.34 -15.91
CA ALA A 25 -4.44 -2.84 -14.84
C ALA A 25 -5.25 -3.30 -13.62
N GLY A 26 -6.30 -2.58 -13.23
CA GLY A 26 -7.22 -3.02 -12.18
C GLY A 26 -7.95 -4.32 -12.56
N LYS A 27 -8.41 -4.45 -13.81
CA LYS A 27 -9.06 -5.67 -14.32
C LYS A 27 -8.11 -6.88 -14.30
N ILE A 28 -6.86 -6.72 -14.71
CA ILE A 28 -5.89 -7.83 -14.72
C ILE A 28 -5.59 -8.30 -13.29
N ARG A 29 -5.47 -7.36 -12.34
CA ARG A 29 -5.21 -7.66 -10.93
C ARG A 29 -6.34 -8.39 -10.23
N ARG A 30 -7.60 -8.11 -10.62
CA ARG A 30 -8.77 -8.88 -10.13
C ARG A 30 -8.79 -10.32 -10.63
N THR A 31 -8.11 -10.63 -11.74
CA THR A 31 -8.10 -11.96 -12.37
C THR A 31 -6.87 -12.77 -11.98
N PHE A 32 -5.72 -12.13 -11.87
CA PHE A 32 -4.43 -12.78 -11.64
C PHE A 32 -3.82 -12.33 -10.31
N ARG A 33 -3.47 -13.29 -9.45
CA ARG A 33 -2.73 -13.01 -8.21
C ARG A 33 -1.35 -12.43 -8.53
N ASN A 34 -0.67 -13.03 -9.52
CA ASN A 34 0.66 -12.62 -9.97
C ASN A 34 0.51 -11.84 -11.28
N CYS A 35 0.49 -10.52 -11.21
CA CYS A 35 0.42 -9.69 -12.40
C CYS A 35 1.23 -8.41 -12.27
N TYR A 36 1.74 -7.93 -13.40
CA TYR A 36 2.63 -6.77 -13.47
C TYR A 36 2.23 -5.87 -14.64
N ALA A 37 2.24 -4.55 -14.42
CA ALA A 37 2.11 -3.57 -15.48
C ALA A 37 3.51 -3.06 -15.85
N ILE A 38 3.92 -3.28 -17.10
CA ILE A 38 5.22 -2.84 -17.61
C ILE A 38 4.94 -1.66 -18.53
N TYR A 39 5.56 -0.51 -18.26
CA TYR A 39 5.32 0.71 -19.03
C TYR A 39 6.61 1.29 -19.60
N SER A 40 6.52 1.73 -20.85
CA SER A 40 7.65 2.32 -21.56
C SER A 40 7.91 3.75 -21.11
N VAL A 41 9.17 4.06 -20.85
CA VAL A 41 9.62 5.37 -20.39
C VAL A 41 10.88 5.76 -21.14
N SER A 42 10.85 6.88 -21.85
CA SER A 42 11.97 7.35 -22.67
C SER A 42 12.96 8.25 -21.93
N SER A 43 12.58 8.82 -20.78
CA SER A 43 13.43 9.70 -19.96
C SER A 43 12.95 9.78 -18.52
N ASN A 44 13.76 10.36 -17.63
CA ASN A 44 13.36 10.55 -16.23
C ASN A 44 12.17 11.52 -16.12
N GLU A 45 12.12 12.57 -16.93
CA GLU A 45 10.99 13.52 -16.96
C GLU A 45 9.69 12.83 -17.41
N ALA A 46 9.78 11.91 -18.39
CA ALA A 46 8.63 11.11 -18.78
C ALA A 46 8.18 10.18 -17.63
N ASN A 47 9.12 9.62 -16.86
CA ASN A 47 8.79 8.82 -15.69
C ASN A 47 8.06 9.63 -14.62
N GLU A 48 8.57 10.82 -14.30
CA GLU A 48 7.98 11.72 -13.32
C GLU A 48 6.58 12.16 -13.76
N SER A 49 6.40 12.49 -15.03
CA SER A 49 5.09 12.81 -15.61
C SER A 49 4.11 11.64 -15.50
N PHE A 50 4.56 10.40 -15.72
CA PHE A 50 3.73 9.21 -15.54
C PHE A 50 3.29 9.05 -14.08
N LEU A 51 4.24 9.13 -13.15
CA LEU A 51 3.97 8.95 -11.72
C LEU A 51 3.00 10.01 -11.22
N ASP A 52 3.21 11.26 -11.60
CA ASP A 52 2.36 12.39 -11.26
C ASP A 52 0.92 12.21 -11.81
N ALA A 53 0.78 11.82 -13.08
CA ALA A 53 -0.52 11.48 -13.67
C ALA A 53 -1.19 10.26 -12.98
N TYR A 54 -0.41 9.25 -12.63
CA TYR A 54 -0.87 8.07 -11.90
C TYR A 54 -1.42 8.45 -10.51
N PHE A 55 -0.69 9.23 -9.72
CA PHE A 55 -1.12 9.68 -8.40
C PHE A 55 -2.33 10.63 -8.48
N ARG A 56 -2.43 11.46 -9.53
CA ARG A 56 -3.60 12.31 -9.78
C ARG A 56 -4.86 11.56 -10.16
N SER A 57 -4.73 10.37 -10.75
CA SER A 57 -5.86 9.65 -11.39
C SER A 57 -7.00 9.25 -10.43
N LYS A 58 -6.90 9.53 -9.13
CA LYS A 58 -7.86 9.15 -8.05
C LYS A 58 -8.23 7.66 -8.01
N THR A 59 -7.61 6.84 -8.85
CA THR A 59 -7.84 5.40 -8.99
C THR A 59 -6.80 4.64 -8.18
N PHE A 60 -6.41 5.19 -7.03
CA PHE A 60 -5.50 4.50 -6.12
C PHE A 60 -6.30 3.46 -5.35
N GLU A 61 -6.72 2.40 -6.04
CA GLU A 61 -7.23 1.20 -5.39
C GLU A 61 -6.02 0.37 -4.92
N ILE A 62 -6.15 -0.25 -3.73
CA ILE A 62 -5.23 -1.29 -3.23
C ILE A 62 -5.06 -2.44 -4.26
N ALA A 63 -5.96 -2.52 -5.24
CA ALA A 63 -6.03 -3.50 -6.31
C ALA A 63 -5.23 -3.14 -7.59
N MET A 64 -4.19 -2.31 -7.52
CA MET A 64 -3.30 -2.08 -8.67
C MET A 64 -2.12 -3.09 -8.70
N PRO A 65 -1.74 -3.60 -9.88
CA PRO A 65 -0.51 -4.40 -10.01
C PRO A 65 0.73 -3.51 -9.84
N PRO A 66 1.90 -4.09 -9.50
CA PRO A 66 3.16 -3.35 -9.52
C PRO A 66 3.45 -2.81 -10.93
N PHE A 67 3.83 -1.52 -10.99
CA PHE A 67 4.28 -0.86 -12.22
C PHE A 67 5.80 -0.93 -12.35
N ILE A 68 6.28 -1.33 -13.53
CA ILE A 68 7.70 -1.53 -13.83
C ILE A 68 8.08 -0.65 -15.03
N PRO A 69 8.85 0.43 -14.83
CA PRO A 69 9.35 1.25 -15.94
C PRO A 69 10.41 0.49 -16.73
N VAL A 70 10.36 0.60 -18.05
CA VAL A 70 11.36 0.05 -18.98
C VAL A 70 11.66 1.03 -20.10
N ASN A 71 12.91 1.02 -20.57
CA ASN A 71 13.35 1.98 -21.58
C ASN A 71 13.03 1.54 -23.02
N ASP A 72 12.91 0.22 -23.24
CA ASP A 72 12.64 -0.36 -24.55
C ASP A 72 12.00 -1.77 -24.42
N GLY A 73 11.63 -2.33 -25.56
CA GLY A 73 11.00 -3.65 -25.64
C GLY A 73 11.92 -4.81 -25.26
N GLN A 74 13.24 -4.66 -25.40
CA GLN A 74 14.20 -5.68 -25.00
C GLN A 74 14.26 -5.79 -23.48
N MET A 75 14.34 -4.64 -22.79
CA MET A 75 14.26 -4.56 -21.34
C MET A 75 12.89 -5.06 -20.84
N ALA A 76 11.80 -4.73 -21.55
CA ALA A 76 10.47 -5.26 -21.23
C ALA A 76 10.45 -6.79 -21.24
N LEU A 77 10.95 -7.41 -22.31
CA LEU A 77 11.02 -8.87 -22.45
C LEU A 77 11.91 -9.50 -21.36
N GLU A 78 13.09 -8.94 -21.11
CA GLU A 78 14.00 -9.41 -20.07
C GLU A 78 13.33 -9.41 -18.70
N ARG A 79 12.62 -8.33 -18.35
CA ARG A 79 11.90 -8.23 -17.08
C ARG A 79 10.75 -9.24 -16.98
N MET A 80 10.00 -9.44 -18.07
CA MET A 80 8.92 -10.44 -18.11
C MET A 80 9.46 -11.86 -17.90
N LEU A 81 10.54 -12.23 -18.59
CA LEU A 81 11.17 -13.54 -18.48
C LEU A 81 11.72 -13.77 -17.07
N ASN A 82 12.47 -12.81 -16.53
CA ASN A 82 13.01 -12.91 -15.17
C ASN A 82 11.91 -13.11 -14.12
N LEU A 83 10.80 -12.38 -14.22
CA LEU A 83 9.67 -12.55 -13.30
C LEU A 83 9.00 -13.92 -13.48
N ALA A 84 8.79 -14.35 -14.72
CA ALA A 84 8.22 -15.66 -15.00
C ALA A 84 9.09 -16.79 -14.43
N ASP A 85 10.41 -16.69 -14.58
CA ASP A 85 11.38 -17.67 -14.08
C ASP A 85 11.42 -17.72 -12.56
N VAL A 86 11.42 -16.57 -11.89
CA VAL A 86 11.34 -16.48 -10.43
C VAL A 86 10.07 -17.17 -9.93
N HIS A 87 8.91 -16.86 -10.52
CA HIS A 87 7.65 -17.52 -10.16
C HIS A 87 7.66 -19.02 -10.44
N ALA A 88 8.29 -19.46 -11.54
CA ALA A 88 8.44 -20.87 -11.87
C ALA A 88 9.35 -21.61 -10.88
N GLU A 89 10.43 -20.98 -10.41
CA GLU A 89 11.32 -21.52 -9.37
C GLU A 89 10.60 -21.57 -8.02
N CYS A 90 9.95 -20.49 -7.60
CA CYS A 90 9.19 -20.48 -6.33
C CYS A 90 8.05 -21.52 -6.33
N LYS A 91 7.44 -21.78 -7.50
CA LYS A 91 6.49 -22.88 -7.68
C LYS A 91 7.14 -24.25 -7.49
N ARG A 92 8.33 -24.46 -8.06
CA ARG A 92 9.08 -25.74 -7.94
C ARG A 92 9.50 -26.02 -6.50
N GLN A 93 9.85 -24.97 -5.75
CA GLN A 93 10.31 -25.06 -4.37
C GLN A 93 9.17 -25.12 -3.34
N GLY A 94 7.91 -24.93 -3.74
CA GLY A 94 6.76 -24.88 -2.82
C GLY A 94 6.70 -23.63 -1.94
N THR A 95 7.55 -22.64 -2.20
CA THR A 95 7.81 -21.49 -1.32
C THR A 95 6.78 -20.36 -1.45
N VAL A 96 6.07 -20.24 -2.60
CA VAL A 96 5.07 -19.18 -2.81
C VAL A 96 3.91 -19.29 -1.82
N SER A 97 3.54 -20.51 -1.40
CA SER A 97 2.48 -20.70 -0.41
C SER A 97 2.90 -20.38 1.01
N GLN A 98 4.19 -20.33 1.32
CA GLN A 98 4.65 -20.16 2.71
C GLN A 98 4.92 -18.70 3.04
N VAL A 99 5.62 -17.98 2.16
CA VAL A 99 6.00 -16.57 2.41
C VAL A 99 4.83 -15.60 2.21
N ASP A 100 3.92 -15.85 1.24
CA ASP A 100 2.73 -15.01 1.08
C ASP A 100 1.71 -15.26 2.20
N ASN A 101 1.55 -16.51 2.66
CA ASN A 101 0.69 -16.80 3.80
C ASN A 101 1.28 -16.23 5.09
N GLU A 102 2.59 -16.32 5.31
CA GLU A 102 3.24 -15.71 6.48
C GLU A 102 3.17 -14.18 6.44
N ARG A 103 3.31 -13.55 5.26
CA ARG A 103 3.13 -12.10 5.10
C ARG A 103 1.68 -11.65 5.24
N GLU A 104 0.72 -12.37 4.65
CA GLU A 104 -0.71 -12.10 4.83
C GLU A 104 -1.12 -12.33 6.29
N ASP A 105 -0.65 -13.38 6.96
CA ASP A 105 -0.87 -13.60 8.39
C ASP A 105 -0.17 -12.53 9.25
N LEU A 106 1.03 -12.06 8.91
CA LEU A 106 1.69 -10.94 9.61
C LEU A 106 0.96 -9.61 9.42
N VAL A 107 0.51 -9.30 8.21
CA VAL A 107 -0.17 -8.04 7.85
C VAL A 107 -1.63 -8.03 8.33
N CYS A 108 -2.28 -9.19 8.44
CA CYS A 108 -3.62 -9.34 9.02
C CYS A 108 -3.60 -9.78 10.49
N SER A 109 -2.42 -9.96 11.10
CA SER A 109 -2.32 -10.23 12.53
C SER A 109 -2.69 -9.00 13.34
N ASN A 110 -3.13 -9.24 14.57
CA ASN A 110 -3.34 -8.18 15.55
C ASN A 110 -2.09 -7.29 15.74
N ASP A 111 -0.90 -7.83 15.45
CA ASP A 111 0.36 -7.11 15.56
C ASP A 111 0.48 -5.97 14.54
N ALA A 112 -0.07 -6.10 13.33
CA ALA A 112 -0.03 -5.04 12.32
C ALA A 112 -0.85 -3.81 12.74
N PHE A 113 -2.02 -4.04 13.33
CA PHE A 113 -2.86 -2.98 13.89
C PHE A 113 -2.13 -2.25 15.03
N VAL A 114 -1.57 -3.03 15.98
CA VAL A 114 -0.85 -2.47 17.14
C VAL A 114 0.37 -1.67 16.68
N VAL A 115 1.14 -2.15 15.71
CA VAL A 115 2.28 -1.43 15.13
C VAL A 115 1.85 -0.12 14.44
N ALA A 116 0.79 -0.17 13.64
CA ALA A 116 0.29 1.01 12.92
C ALA A 116 -0.16 2.11 13.89
N ILE A 117 -1.00 1.78 14.87
CA ILE A 117 -1.52 2.77 15.83
C ILE A 117 -0.43 3.25 16.78
N SER A 118 0.45 2.38 17.28
CA SER A 118 1.57 2.78 18.15
C SER A 118 2.62 3.64 17.45
N SER A 119 2.56 3.76 16.11
CA SER A 119 3.43 4.67 15.36
C SER A 119 2.99 6.14 15.47
N ILE A 120 1.75 6.40 15.91
CA ILE A 120 1.28 7.75 16.23
C ILE A 120 2.05 8.22 17.47
N HIS A 121 2.61 9.43 17.40
CA HIS A 121 3.41 9.99 18.48
C HIS A 121 2.61 10.07 19.79
N GLY A 122 3.16 9.54 20.87
CA GLY A 122 2.55 9.54 22.20
C GLY A 122 1.60 8.36 22.47
N LEU A 123 1.41 7.45 21.51
CA LEU A 123 0.66 6.21 21.71
C LEU A 123 1.58 5.03 21.99
N THR A 124 1.10 4.12 22.83
CA THR A 124 1.74 2.86 23.19
C THR A 124 0.96 1.68 22.62
N PRO A 125 1.55 0.47 22.59
CA PRO A 125 0.81 -0.74 22.25
C PRO A 125 -0.44 -0.98 23.10
N HIS A 126 -0.44 -0.51 24.35
CA HIS A 126 -1.62 -0.60 25.20
C HIS A 126 -2.75 0.31 24.68
N ASP A 127 -2.43 1.58 24.38
CA ASP A 127 -3.40 2.53 23.83
C ASP A 127 -3.98 2.04 22.49
N ALA A 128 -3.14 1.40 21.65
CA ALA A 128 -3.60 0.77 20.42
C ALA A 128 -4.66 -0.30 20.71
N ASN A 129 -4.40 -1.22 21.64
CA ASN A 129 -5.38 -2.24 22.01
C ASN A 129 -6.66 -1.64 22.59
N THR A 130 -6.56 -0.58 23.40
CA THR A 130 -7.76 0.12 23.91
C THR A 130 -8.58 0.71 22.75
N LEU A 131 -7.95 1.37 21.79
CA LEU A 131 -8.63 1.91 20.60
C LEU A 131 -9.30 0.80 19.78
N GLN A 132 -8.63 -0.34 19.61
CA GLN A 132 -9.19 -1.48 18.90
C GLN A 132 -10.44 -2.05 19.58
N GLN A 133 -10.43 -2.10 20.91
CA GLN A 133 -11.53 -2.65 21.70
C GLN A 133 -12.68 -1.66 21.86
N GLY A 134 -12.38 -0.36 21.98
CA GLY A 134 -13.35 0.70 22.24
C GLY A 134 -13.96 1.30 20.98
N ILE A 135 -13.18 1.45 19.91
CA ILE A 135 -13.63 2.09 18.66
C ILE A 135 -13.75 1.06 17.54
N GLY A 136 -12.73 0.22 17.35
CA GLY A 136 -12.74 -0.84 16.34
C GLY A 136 -11.62 -0.71 15.31
N SER A 137 -11.98 -0.75 14.02
CA SER A 137 -11.01 -0.73 12.93
C SER A 137 -10.28 0.61 12.77
N ILE A 138 -9.20 0.63 11.98
CA ILE A 138 -8.48 1.88 11.69
C ILE A 138 -9.38 2.90 10.99
N GLU A 139 -10.29 2.45 10.13
CA GLU A 139 -11.27 3.30 9.46
C GLU A 139 -12.26 3.92 10.46
N GLU A 140 -12.70 3.16 11.45
CA GLU A 140 -13.59 3.66 12.52
C GLU A 140 -12.84 4.65 13.42
N ILE A 141 -11.58 4.39 13.75
CA ILE A 141 -10.71 5.30 14.50
C ILE A 141 -10.45 6.61 13.73
N MET A 142 -10.25 6.53 12.42
CA MET A 142 -10.08 7.71 11.56
C MET A 142 -11.33 8.59 11.54
N ALA A 143 -12.52 7.97 11.57
CA ALA A 143 -13.80 8.68 11.55
C ALA A 143 -14.25 9.18 12.94
N ALA A 144 -13.68 8.65 14.02
CA ALA A 144 -14.08 8.97 15.39
C ALA A 144 -13.73 10.42 15.76
N SER A 145 -14.64 11.09 16.47
CA SER A 145 -14.34 12.38 17.10
C SER A 145 -13.49 12.20 18.36
N LYS A 146 -12.91 13.29 18.86
CA LYS A 146 -12.14 13.26 20.11
C LYS A 146 -13.02 12.81 21.28
N GLU A 147 -14.27 13.27 21.31
CA GLU A 147 -15.27 12.91 22.30
C GLU A 147 -15.62 11.42 22.21
N ASP A 148 -15.84 10.89 20.99
CA ASP A 148 -16.11 9.46 20.79
C ASP A 148 -14.95 8.60 21.29
N ILE A 149 -13.70 9.02 21.08
CA ILE A 149 -12.52 8.32 21.60
C ILE A 149 -12.51 8.34 23.13
N LEU A 150 -12.76 9.49 23.76
CA LEU A 150 -12.72 9.62 25.22
C LEU A 150 -13.87 8.87 25.91
N ASP A 151 -15.03 8.77 25.27
CA ASP A 151 -16.20 8.09 25.83
C ASP A 151 -16.09 6.56 25.75
N ASN A 152 -15.34 6.04 24.78
CA ASN A 152 -15.23 4.59 24.51
C ASN A 152 -13.86 3.99 24.87
N THR A 153 -12.88 4.80 25.28
CA THR A 153 -11.52 4.34 25.60
C THR A 153 -11.00 4.95 26.90
N ASP A 154 -9.93 4.39 27.47
CA ASP A 154 -9.23 4.97 28.64
C ASP A 154 -8.07 5.90 28.26
N LEU A 155 -8.01 6.35 27.00
CA LEU A 155 -6.98 7.28 26.53
C LEU A 155 -7.11 8.64 27.22
N SER A 156 -5.97 9.30 27.44
CA SER A 156 -5.95 10.68 27.92
C SER A 156 -6.44 11.65 26.83
N ALA A 157 -6.88 12.84 27.25
CA ALA A 157 -7.29 13.90 26.34
C ALA A 157 -6.20 14.29 25.33
N GLU A 158 -4.93 14.23 25.73
CA GLU A 158 -3.77 14.48 24.88
C GLU A 158 -3.58 13.38 23.84
N LYS A 159 -3.77 12.11 24.21
CA LYS A 159 -3.65 10.96 23.31
C LYS A 159 -4.80 10.92 22.30
N ALA A 160 -6.02 11.17 22.74
CA ALA A 160 -7.19 11.30 21.84
C ALA A 160 -7.00 12.44 20.83
N ASP A 161 -6.44 13.58 21.29
CA ASP A 161 -6.10 14.71 20.42
C ASP A 161 -5.04 14.35 19.38
N ALA A 162 -4.01 13.59 19.78
CA ALA A 162 -2.95 13.13 18.89
C ALA A 162 -3.48 12.19 17.78
N VAL A 163 -4.43 11.30 18.12
CA VAL A 163 -5.09 10.43 17.14
C VAL A 163 -5.87 11.25 16.11
N VAL A 164 -6.73 12.18 16.56
CA VAL A 164 -7.54 13.01 15.66
C VAL A 164 -6.64 13.88 14.76
N LYS A 165 -5.60 14.50 15.31
CA LYS A 165 -4.64 15.29 14.52
C LYS A 165 -3.89 14.44 13.51
N PHE A 166 -3.48 13.24 13.87
CA PHE A 166 -2.77 12.35 12.96
C PHE A 166 -3.59 12.04 11.70
N PHE A 167 -4.91 11.86 11.81
CA PHE A 167 -5.75 11.55 10.66
C PHE A 167 -6.29 12.78 9.90
N HIS A 168 -6.42 13.93 10.57
CA HIS A 168 -7.10 15.11 10.01
C HIS A 168 -6.19 16.33 9.79
N ASP A 169 -4.93 16.30 10.21
CA ASP A 169 -3.98 17.42 10.09
C ASP A 169 -2.73 17.03 9.25
N PRO A 170 -2.71 17.35 7.94
CA PRO A 170 -1.61 16.99 7.03
C PRO A 170 -0.19 17.38 7.47
N PRO A 171 0.03 18.60 7.99
CA PRO A 171 1.30 18.98 8.62
C PRO A 171 1.80 18.06 9.74
N PHE A 172 0.90 17.39 10.47
CA PHE A 172 1.23 16.63 11.67
C PHE A 172 1.85 15.26 11.36
N TYR A 173 1.35 14.55 10.34
CA TYR A 173 1.96 13.28 9.91
C TYR A 173 3.08 13.46 8.86
N MET A 174 3.12 14.60 8.16
CA MET A 174 4.18 14.90 7.17
C MET A 174 5.50 15.39 7.80
N ASN A 175 5.49 15.83 9.06
CA ASN A 175 6.68 16.29 9.79
C ASN A 175 6.94 15.39 11.01
N PRO A 176 7.60 14.23 10.83
CA PRO A 176 7.89 13.34 11.96
C PRO A 176 8.82 14.02 12.97
N VAL A 177 8.44 13.98 14.24
CA VAL A 177 9.28 14.50 15.34
C VAL A 177 10.57 13.66 15.43
N PRO A 178 11.76 14.30 15.53
CA PRO A 178 13.03 13.58 15.57
C PRO A 178 13.11 12.60 16.76
N PRO A 179 13.84 11.48 16.60
CA PRO A 179 13.84 10.34 17.54
C PRO A 179 14.37 10.64 18.95
N SER A 180 14.89 11.86 19.22
CA SER A 180 15.45 12.26 20.51
C SER A 180 14.41 12.57 21.61
N THR A 181 13.12 12.34 21.36
CA THR A 181 12.03 12.59 22.32
C THR A 181 11.19 11.35 22.65
N ARG A 182 11.61 10.16 22.21
CA ARG A 182 11.00 8.90 22.66
C ARG A 182 11.52 8.56 24.07
N ASN A 183 10.82 9.04 25.10
CA ASN A 183 10.92 8.52 26.46
C ASN A 183 10.04 7.29 26.62
#